data_AF-A0A8T1PUW5-F1
#
_entry.id   AF-A0A8T1PUW5-F1
#
_cell.length_a   1.000
_cell.length_b   1.000
_cell.length_c   1.000
_cell.angle_alpha   90.00
_cell.angle_beta   90.00
_cell.angle_gamma   90.00
#
_symmetry.space_group_name_H-M   'P 1'
#
loop_
_entity.id
_entity.type
_entity.pdbx_description
1 polymer ?
#
loop_
_entity_poly.entity_id
_entity_poly.type
_entity_poly.pdbx_seq_one_letter_code
_entity_poly.pdbx_strand_id
1 'polypeptide(L)'
;MQFSRRISDLDWRLVLLIIPPLSLLVFIYLTPNTTNPLSSFDPLRSFILGRTFEQPANVTFNSSQPPPLTARVVPNGTESEEARWKRRKDELDRSRMAVCLVGGARRFELTGPSIVEKILEEYPNSDLFLHSPLDQNSYKFSLLKTVPRLASVRIFEPKPLPQTDSQLRVLTAANSPSGIQGLLQYFNLVEGCLTMISEYQKRKNFTYNWIVRTRVDVYWNAPLHPRNFVPGKYLVPPGSTYGGLNDRLGIGDLNTSTVALSRLSLIPKLDSARFTQLNSETAFRAQLTTQGVPYLTYRLPFCVVTDRRYSFPPSHYGVPVAALSSLGPLSGAKCRPCKPVCRDQCVAAVMPSLYRWWSWTEWGNGTLELCDAHGEWEKGWERIFDQVAGKKLASARKRIRNLKVQECIDGFNEMKRMRTGTWEAPPAEEICRLGLAAPNN
;
A
#
# COMPACT_ATOMS: atom_id res chain seq x y z
N MET A 1 -60.82 -54.71 -21.04
CA MET A 1 -59.79 -54.67 -19.97
C MET A 1 -58.57 -53.92 -20.51
N GLN A 2 -58.60 -52.59 -20.70
CA GLN A 2 -58.35 -51.52 -19.72
C GLN A 2 -57.07 -51.67 -18.89
N PHE A 3 -55.89 -51.43 -19.48
CA PHE A 3 -54.69 -50.91 -18.81
C PHE A 3 -53.64 -50.44 -19.86
N SER A 4 -53.96 -49.43 -20.69
CA SER A 4 -52.92 -48.80 -21.54
C SER A 4 -53.30 -47.41 -22.04
N ARG A 5 -53.80 -46.54 -21.15
CA ARG A 5 -54.22 -45.17 -21.57
C ARG A 5 -53.99 -44.09 -20.52
N ARG A 6 -52.87 -44.15 -19.79
CA ARG A 6 -52.60 -43.20 -18.70
C ARG A 6 -51.14 -42.74 -18.54
N ILE A 7 -50.35 -42.73 -19.62
CA ILE A 7 -48.96 -42.23 -19.57
C ILE A 7 -48.73 -41.03 -20.53
N SER A 8 -49.72 -40.66 -21.36
CA SER A 8 -49.50 -39.67 -22.43
C SER A 8 -49.78 -38.20 -22.07
N ASP A 9 -50.28 -37.89 -20.88
CA ASP A 9 -50.54 -36.51 -20.40
C ASP A 9 -49.69 -36.11 -19.19
N LEU A 10 -48.51 -36.72 -19.04
CA LEU A 10 -47.58 -36.34 -17.99
C LEU A 10 -46.75 -35.13 -18.46
N ASP A 11 -46.95 -33.96 -17.85
CA ASP A 11 -46.15 -32.77 -18.13
C ASP A 11 -44.69 -33.02 -17.69
N TRP A 12 -43.87 -33.43 -18.65
CA TRP A 12 -42.48 -33.81 -18.44
C TRP A 12 -41.65 -32.70 -17.80
N ARG A 13 -42.06 -31.43 -17.91
CA ARG A 13 -41.38 -30.31 -17.23
C ARG A 13 -41.61 -30.34 -15.73
N LEU A 14 -42.83 -30.66 -15.30
CA LEU A 14 -43.17 -30.81 -13.89
C LEU A 14 -42.50 -32.05 -13.30
N VAL A 15 -42.45 -33.14 -14.07
CA VAL A 15 -41.80 -34.40 -13.67
C VAL A 15 -40.29 -34.21 -13.52
N LEU A 16 -39.64 -33.48 -14.44
CA LEU A 16 -38.21 -33.13 -14.35
C LEU A 16 -37.89 -32.18 -13.18
N LEU A 17 -38.86 -31.39 -12.71
CA LEU A 17 -38.69 -30.53 -11.54
C LEU A 17 -38.88 -31.28 -10.21
N ILE A 18 -39.74 -32.30 -10.20
CA ILE A 18 -40.13 -33.03 -8.99
C ILE A 18 -39.22 -34.24 -8.72
N ILE A 19 -38.70 -34.90 -9.76
CA ILE A 19 -37.84 -36.08 -9.60
C ILE A 19 -36.53 -35.75 -8.85
N PRO A 20 -35.74 -34.72 -9.21
CA PRO A 20 -34.47 -34.43 -8.55
C PRO A 20 -34.57 -34.22 -7.02
N PRO A 21 -35.51 -33.41 -6.48
CA PRO A 21 -35.61 -33.22 -5.03
C PRO A 21 -36.13 -34.47 -4.31
N LEU A 22 -37.02 -35.26 -4.93
CA LEU A 22 -37.46 -36.53 -4.35
C LEU A 22 -36.36 -37.59 -4.33
N SER A 23 -35.54 -37.65 -5.38
CA SER A 23 -34.36 -38.52 -5.42
C SER A 23 -33.33 -38.13 -4.35
N LEU A 24 -33.14 -36.82 -4.12
CA LEU A 24 -32.27 -36.31 -3.06
C LEU A 24 -32.80 -36.67 -1.66
N LEU A 25 -34.11 -36.55 -1.43
CA LEU A 25 -34.74 -36.92 -0.16
C LEU A 25 -34.62 -38.42 0.12
N VAL A 26 -34.83 -39.27 -0.88
CA VAL A 26 -34.64 -40.72 -0.76
C VAL A 26 -33.17 -41.06 -0.51
N PHE A 27 -32.23 -40.36 -1.16
CA PHE A 27 -30.79 -40.56 -0.94
C PHE A 27 -30.37 -40.21 0.48
N ILE A 28 -30.89 -39.11 1.05
CA ILE A 28 -30.66 -38.71 2.45
C ILE A 28 -31.30 -39.70 3.43
N TYR A 29 -32.47 -40.24 3.11
CA TYR A 29 -33.20 -41.16 3.99
C TYR A 29 -32.58 -42.58 4.01
N LEU A 30 -31.95 -42.99 2.92
CA LEU A 30 -31.32 -44.31 2.78
C LEU A 30 -29.81 -44.31 3.10
N THR A 31 -29.19 -43.16 3.38
CA THR A 31 -27.79 -43.11 3.82
C THR A 31 -27.69 -43.21 5.35
N PRO A 32 -27.21 -44.32 5.92
CA PRO A 32 -27.02 -44.43 7.35
C PRO A 32 -25.81 -43.57 7.76
N ASN A 33 -26.02 -42.66 8.71
CA ASN A 33 -25.04 -41.83 9.43
C ASN A 33 -23.56 -42.07 9.04
N THR A 34 -23.11 -41.36 8.02
CA THR A 34 -21.69 -41.04 7.79
C THR A 34 -21.59 -39.61 7.29
N THR A 35 -20.77 -38.82 7.96
CA THR A 35 -20.37 -37.45 7.61
C THR A 35 -20.02 -37.32 6.12
N ASN A 36 -20.73 -36.43 5.42
CA ASN A 36 -20.48 -35.90 4.06
C ASN A 36 -20.98 -36.74 2.86
N PRO A 37 -22.26 -36.61 2.46
CA PRO A 37 -22.85 -37.36 1.33
C PRO A 37 -22.66 -36.66 -0.04
N LEU A 38 -21.62 -35.85 -0.24
CA LEU A 38 -21.39 -35.07 -1.48
C LEU A 38 -20.04 -35.34 -2.15
N SER A 39 -19.40 -36.48 -1.86
CA SER A 39 -18.09 -36.83 -2.43
C SER A 39 -18.13 -37.50 -3.81
N SER A 40 -19.24 -37.48 -4.56
CA SER A 40 -19.33 -38.17 -5.87
C SER A 40 -19.80 -37.31 -7.06
N PHE A 41 -19.72 -35.98 -6.98
CA PHE A 41 -20.01 -35.10 -8.12
C PHE A 41 -18.87 -34.08 -8.34
N ASP A 42 -17.82 -34.54 -9.01
CA ASP A 42 -16.57 -33.81 -9.22
C ASP A 42 -16.48 -32.74 -10.36
N PRO A 43 -17.51 -32.39 -11.16
CA PRO A 43 -17.37 -31.26 -12.10
C PRO A 43 -18.03 -29.92 -11.70
N LEU A 44 -18.72 -29.78 -10.57
CA LEU A 44 -19.40 -28.51 -10.20
C LEU A 44 -18.81 -27.78 -8.97
N ARG A 45 -17.69 -28.27 -8.42
CA ARG A 45 -17.04 -27.67 -7.24
C ARG A 45 -16.28 -26.36 -7.53
N SER A 46 -16.18 -25.92 -8.78
CA SER A 46 -15.40 -24.75 -9.20
C SER A 46 -16.15 -23.41 -9.18
N PHE A 47 -17.47 -23.39 -8.93
CA PHE A 47 -18.26 -22.15 -9.07
C PHE A 47 -18.86 -21.54 -7.79
N ILE A 48 -18.90 -22.22 -6.64
CA ILE A 48 -19.65 -21.72 -5.46
C ILE A 48 -18.84 -21.64 -4.15
N LEU A 49 -17.65 -22.22 -4.07
CA LEU A 49 -16.80 -22.12 -2.87
C LEU A 49 -15.49 -21.43 -3.21
N GLY A 50 -15.40 -20.14 -2.83
CA GLY A 50 -14.16 -19.39 -2.84
C GLY A 50 -13.07 -20.20 -2.13
N ARG A 51 -12.02 -20.57 -2.86
CA ARG A 51 -10.85 -21.25 -2.30
C ARG A 51 -10.27 -20.38 -1.20
N THR A 52 -10.50 -20.81 0.03
CA THR A 52 -9.56 -20.72 1.14
C THR A 52 -8.15 -21.00 0.61
N PHE A 53 -7.23 -20.09 0.91
CA PHE A 53 -5.80 -20.26 0.68
C PHE A 53 -5.33 -21.57 1.34
N GLU A 54 -5.15 -22.63 0.55
CA GLU A 54 -4.31 -23.74 0.96
C GLU A 54 -2.85 -23.27 0.86
N GLN A 55 -2.22 -23.12 2.02
CA GLN A 55 -0.78 -23.03 2.13
C GLN A 55 -0.17 -24.35 1.64
N PRO A 56 0.98 -24.35 0.94
CA PRO A 56 1.77 -25.55 0.82
C PRO A 56 2.17 -26.02 2.23
N ALA A 57 1.65 -27.17 2.63
CA ALA A 57 2.07 -27.87 3.81
C ALA A 57 3.57 -28.21 3.71
N ASN A 58 4.26 -28.07 4.84
CA ASN A 58 5.68 -28.35 5.07
C ASN A 58 6.67 -27.22 4.79
N VAL A 59 6.48 -26.08 5.47
CA VAL A 59 7.61 -25.44 6.16
C VAL A 59 7.17 -25.09 7.58
N THR A 60 7.57 -25.89 8.55
CA THR A 60 7.38 -25.64 9.98
C THR A 60 8.20 -24.40 10.38
N PHE A 61 7.59 -23.22 10.30
CA PHE A 61 8.16 -22.01 10.87
C PHE A 61 7.64 -21.85 12.30
N ASN A 62 8.48 -22.20 13.28
CA ASN A 62 8.31 -21.79 14.66
C ASN A 62 8.39 -20.26 14.75
N SER A 63 7.25 -19.60 14.59
CA SER A 63 7.06 -18.18 14.87
C SER A 63 6.04 -18.01 16.00
N SER A 64 6.34 -18.65 17.13
CA SER A 64 5.64 -18.45 18.40
C SER A 64 6.65 -18.41 19.55
N GLN A 65 7.70 -17.60 19.41
CA GLN A 65 8.45 -17.14 20.56
C GLN A 65 8.67 -15.62 20.43
N PRO A 66 8.34 -14.82 21.46
CA PRO A 66 8.98 -13.53 21.66
C PRO A 66 10.50 -13.76 21.61
N PRO A 67 11.32 -12.82 21.12
CA PRO A 67 12.76 -13.00 21.17
C PRO A 67 13.14 -13.40 22.61
N PRO A 68 13.95 -14.46 22.81
CA PRO A 68 14.51 -14.71 24.12
C PRO A 68 15.19 -13.41 24.55
N LEU A 69 14.92 -12.95 25.77
CA LEU A 69 15.71 -11.94 26.45
C LEU A 69 17.16 -12.37 26.29
N THR A 70 17.84 -11.80 25.31
CA THR A 70 19.20 -12.19 24.97
C THR A 70 20.02 -11.98 26.23
N ALA A 71 20.77 -13.02 26.58
CA ALA A 71 21.80 -12.96 27.59
C ALA A 71 22.51 -11.62 27.49
N ARG A 72 22.59 -10.92 28.63
CA ARG A 72 23.29 -9.65 28.81
C ARG A 72 24.72 -9.81 28.31
N VAL A 73 24.95 -9.53 27.03
CA VAL A 73 26.21 -8.98 26.59
C VAL A 73 26.19 -7.58 27.15
N VAL A 74 26.82 -7.41 28.32
CA VAL A 74 27.08 -6.12 28.94
C VAL A 74 27.83 -5.28 27.91
N PRO A 75 27.21 -4.25 27.30
CA PRO A 75 27.98 -3.28 26.56
C PRO A 75 28.69 -2.46 27.63
N ASN A 76 30.02 -2.56 27.69
CA ASN A 76 30.82 -1.56 28.38
C ASN A 76 30.51 -0.20 27.74
N GLY A 77 29.78 0.65 28.46
CA GLY A 77 29.44 2.02 28.05
C GLY A 77 27.97 2.36 28.28
N THR A 78 27.70 3.03 29.38
CA THR A 78 26.45 3.72 29.74
C THR A 78 26.18 4.89 28.79
N GLU A 79 25.94 4.63 27.51
CA GLU A 79 25.48 5.65 26.58
C GLU A 79 23.95 5.77 26.66
N SER A 80 23.43 6.98 26.93
CA SER A 80 21.99 7.21 26.96
C SER A 80 21.38 7.00 25.56
N GLU A 81 20.11 6.60 25.51
CA GLU A 81 19.36 6.49 24.24
C GLU A 81 19.39 7.81 23.45
N GLU A 82 19.42 8.96 24.13
CA GLU A 82 19.56 10.29 23.52
C GLU A 82 20.91 10.48 22.84
N ALA A 83 22.02 10.06 23.46
CA ALA A 83 23.35 10.16 22.86
C ALA A 83 23.49 9.24 21.63
N ARG A 84 22.97 8.01 21.73
CA ARG A 84 22.89 7.07 20.60
C ARG A 84 22.04 7.63 19.46
N TRP A 85 20.90 8.24 19.78
CA TRP A 85 20.03 8.91 18.82
C TRP A 85 20.75 10.04 18.10
N LYS A 86 21.39 10.95 18.85
CA LYS A 86 22.07 12.11 18.30
C LYS A 86 23.20 11.70 17.36
N ARG A 87 24.00 10.70 17.76
CA ARG A 87 25.07 10.14 16.92
C ARG A 87 24.52 9.61 15.60
N ARG A 88 23.42 8.84 15.65
CA ARG A 88 22.80 8.30 14.43
C ARG A 88 22.23 9.41 13.55
N LYS A 89 21.62 10.45 14.13
CA LYS A 89 21.14 11.61 13.37
C LYS A 89 22.30 12.31 12.67
N ASP A 90 23.41 12.55 13.38
CA ASP A 90 24.61 13.18 12.82
C ASP A 90 25.21 12.36 11.67
N GLU A 91 25.22 11.03 11.78
CA GLU A 91 25.65 10.12 10.70
C GLU A 91 24.72 10.20 9.47
N LEU A 92 23.40 10.21 9.70
CA LEU A 92 22.41 10.33 8.63
C LEU A 92 22.48 11.67 7.92
N ASP A 93 22.75 12.76 8.64
CA ASP A 93 22.85 14.11 8.09
C ASP A 93 24.08 14.29 7.19
N ARG A 94 25.14 13.50 7.43
CA ARG A 94 26.33 13.43 6.58
C ARG A 94 26.21 12.40 5.45
N SER A 95 25.24 11.50 5.53
CA SER A 95 25.01 10.46 4.53
C SER A 95 24.40 11.02 3.25
N ARG A 96 24.48 10.29 2.14
CA ARG A 96 23.71 10.57 0.93
C ARG A 96 22.42 9.77 0.97
N MET A 97 21.28 10.45 0.90
CA MET A 97 19.97 9.83 0.95
C MET A 97 19.17 10.15 -0.33
N ALA A 98 18.51 9.14 -0.89
CA ALA A 98 17.52 9.33 -1.93
C ALA A 98 16.13 9.14 -1.32
N VAL A 99 15.23 10.11 -1.53
CA VAL A 99 13.81 9.96 -1.18
C VAL A 99 13.03 9.92 -2.48
N CYS A 100 12.20 8.90 -2.64
CA CYS A 100 11.49 8.65 -3.87
C CYS A 100 9.98 8.56 -3.66
N LEU A 101 9.25 9.43 -4.35
CA LEU A 101 7.81 9.51 -4.31
C LEU A 101 7.22 8.79 -5.52
N VAL A 102 6.33 7.84 -5.26
CA VAL A 102 5.67 7.04 -6.30
C VAL A 102 4.14 7.11 -6.23
N GLY A 103 3.50 7.15 -7.40
CA GLY A 103 2.04 7.12 -7.55
C GLY A 103 1.39 8.47 -7.84
N GLY A 104 0.08 8.46 -8.10
CA GLY A 104 -0.69 9.64 -8.54
C GLY A 104 -1.17 10.57 -7.41
N ALA A 105 -1.30 11.86 -7.71
CA ALA A 105 -1.39 12.95 -6.74
C ALA A 105 -2.79 13.21 -6.14
N ARG A 106 -3.68 12.20 -6.04
CA ARG A 106 -5.11 12.37 -5.72
C ARG A 106 -5.41 13.29 -4.53
N ARG A 107 -4.68 13.12 -3.42
CA ARG A 107 -4.78 13.94 -2.19
C ARG A 107 -3.47 14.60 -1.81
N PHE A 108 -2.64 14.90 -2.80
CA PHE A 108 -1.31 15.44 -2.59
C PHE A 108 -1.29 16.81 -1.91
N GLU A 109 -2.39 17.55 -1.98
CA GLU A 109 -2.61 18.78 -1.23
C GLU A 109 -2.65 18.58 0.29
N LEU A 110 -2.93 17.36 0.75
CA LEU A 110 -2.95 16.99 2.17
C LEU A 110 -1.66 16.28 2.58
N THR A 111 -1.14 15.43 1.70
CA THR A 111 -0.04 14.51 2.01
C THR A 111 1.32 15.10 1.66
N GLY A 112 1.45 15.79 0.52
CA GLY A 112 2.68 16.38 0.03
C GLY A 112 3.36 17.28 1.06
N PRO A 113 2.67 18.29 1.62
CA PRO A 113 3.26 19.16 2.64
C PRO A 113 3.75 18.40 3.89
N SER A 114 3.05 17.35 4.31
CA SER A 114 3.50 16.50 5.42
C SER A 114 4.75 15.68 5.07
N ILE A 115 4.88 15.19 3.84
CA ILE A 115 6.08 14.49 3.35
C ILE A 115 7.27 15.45 3.31
N VAL A 116 7.06 16.67 2.80
CA VAL A 116 8.09 17.71 2.79
C VAL A 116 8.56 18.00 4.21
N GLU A 117 7.65 18.28 5.14
CA GLU A 117 8.02 18.66 6.51
C GLU A 117 8.61 17.49 7.32
N LYS A 118 8.03 16.30 7.22
CA LYS A 118 8.35 15.18 8.13
C LYS A 118 9.41 14.22 7.58
N ILE A 119 9.80 14.35 6.31
CA ILE A 119 10.86 13.54 5.70
C ILE A 119 11.93 14.44 5.08
N LEU A 120 11.57 15.34 4.16
CA LEU A 120 12.56 16.06 3.36
C LEU A 120 13.23 17.20 4.13
N GLU A 121 12.49 17.94 4.96
CA GLU A 121 13.03 18.96 5.87
C GLU A 121 13.74 18.31 7.08
N GLU A 122 13.33 17.10 7.49
CA GLU A 122 14.01 16.32 8.55
C GLU A 122 15.41 15.85 8.11
N TYR A 123 15.55 15.50 6.83
CA TYR A 123 16.81 15.11 6.18
C TYR A 123 17.08 15.98 4.96
N PRO A 124 17.53 17.24 5.14
CA PRO A 124 17.74 18.20 4.04
C PRO A 124 18.88 17.81 3.10
N ASN A 125 19.71 16.84 3.50
CA ASN A 125 20.72 16.19 2.68
C ASN A 125 20.13 15.18 1.68
N SER A 126 18.83 14.88 1.75
CA SER A 126 18.16 13.95 0.85
C SER A 126 17.85 14.56 -0.51
N ASP A 127 18.12 13.81 -1.57
CA ASP A 127 17.76 14.14 -2.95
C ASP A 127 16.38 13.55 -3.28
N LEU A 128 15.43 14.41 -3.68
CA LEU A 128 14.08 13.98 -4.04
C LEU A 128 13.98 13.49 -5.48
N PHE A 129 13.37 12.32 -5.66
CA PHE A 129 12.97 11.74 -6.94
C PHE A 129 11.45 11.64 -7.00
N LEU A 130 10.83 12.19 -8.04
CA LEU A 130 9.39 12.05 -8.30
C LEU A 130 9.16 11.13 -9.50
N HIS A 131 8.48 10.00 -9.30
CA HIS A 131 8.09 9.09 -10.37
C HIS A 131 6.58 8.84 -10.32
N SER A 132 5.83 9.55 -11.16
CA SER A 132 4.37 9.58 -11.11
C SER A 132 3.73 9.39 -12.49
N PRO A 133 2.57 8.72 -12.57
CA PRO A 133 1.73 8.85 -13.76
C PRO A 133 1.20 10.28 -13.88
N LEU A 134 0.96 10.71 -15.12
CA LEU A 134 0.20 11.90 -15.46
C LEU A 134 -1.30 11.60 -15.27
N ASP A 135 -1.97 12.43 -14.48
CA ASP A 135 -3.41 12.43 -14.30
C ASP A 135 -3.93 13.84 -13.97
N GLN A 136 -5.26 13.98 -13.81
CA GLN A 136 -5.93 15.24 -13.48
C GLN A 136 -5.48 15.86 -12.16
N ASN A 137 -4.78 15.12 -11.30
CA ASN A 137 -4.24 15.62 -10.03
C ASN A 137 -2.75 15.94 -10.10
N SER A 138 -2.04 15.61 -11.18
CA SER A 138 -0.60 15.83 -11.29
C SER A 138 -0.18 17.29 -11.10
N TYR A 139 -1.06 18.26 -11.39
CA TYR A 139 -0.82 19.69 -11.14
C TYR A 139 -0.46 20.00 -9.67
N LYS A 140 -0.92 19.17 -8.72
CA LYS A 140 -0.66 19.32 -7.29
C LYS A 140 0.82 19.12 -6.94
N PHE A 141 1.60 18.44 -7.79
CA PHE A 141 3.05 18.30 -7.59
C PHE A 141 3.79 19.64 -7.67
N SER A 142 3.18 20.72 -8.19
CA SER A 142 3.71 22.08 -8.06
C SER A 142 4.02 22.49 -6.61
N LEU A 143 3.41 21.83 -5.61
CA LEU A 143 3.79 21.97 -4.19
C LEU A 143 5.25 21.62 -3.90
N LEU A 144 5.88 20.75 -4.70
CA LEU A 144 7.26 20.33 -4.51
C LEU A 144 8.28 21.40 -4.89
N LYS A 145 7.85 22.57 -5.37
CA LYS A 145 8.74 23.72 -5.61
C LYS A 145 9.46 24.22 -4.35
N THR A 146 9.01 23.83 -3.16
CA THR A 146 9.59 24.24 -1.88
C THR A 146 10.48 23.17 -1.24
N VAL A 147 10.80 22.09 -1.94
CA VAL A 147 11.64 21.03 -1.36
C VAL A 147 13.09 21.50 -1.22
N PRO A 148 13.86 20.98 -0.24
CA PRO A 148 15.27 21.37 -0.08
C PRO A 148 16.11 21.01 -1.30
N ARG A 149 15.94 19.80 -1.85
CA ARG A 149 16.71 19.31 -2.99
C ARG A 149 15.84 18.45 -3.90
N LEU A 150 15.70 18.87 -5.15
CA LEU A 150 15.02 18.13 -6.20
C LEU A 150 16.04 17.53 -7.16
N ALA A 151 16.18 16.22 -7.19
CA ALA A 151 17.11 15.54 -8.10
C ALA A 151 16.49 15.36 -9.47
N SER A 152 15.49 14.49 -9.59
CA SER A 152 14.87 14.17 -10.88
C SER A 152 13.37 14.09 -10.79
N VAL A 153 12.70 14.52 -11.85
CA VAL A 153 11.25 14.44 -12.02
C VAL A 153 10.94 13.63 -13.26
N ARG A 154 10.05 12.64 -13.10
CA ARG A 154 9.43 11.91 -14.18
C ARG A 154 7.92 11.83 -13.97
N ILE A 155 7.16 12.56 -14.79
CA ILE A 155 5.71 12.52 -14.86
C ILE A 155 5.35 12.02 -16.26
N PHE A 156 4.65 10.90 -16.37
CA PHE A 156 4.51 10.22 -17.65
C PHE A 156 3.09 9.72 -17.89
N GLU A 157 2.65 9.72 -19.14
CA GLU A 157 1.41 9.05 -19.52
C GLU A 157 1.54 7.53 -19.31
N PRO A 158 0.70 6.91 -18.46
CA PRO A 158 0.77 5.48 -18.24
C PRO A 158 0.31 4.74 -19.50
N LYS A 159 1.20 3.92 -20.07
CA LYS A 159 0.91 3.05 -21.23
C LYS A 159 0.83 1.60 -20.77
N PRO A 160 -0.08 0.77 -21.32
CA PRO A 160 -0.14 -0.65 -21.01
C PRO A 160 1.24 -1.32 -21.14
N LEU A 161 1.59 -2.14 -20.15
CA LEU A 161 2.87 -2.84 -20.16
C LEU A 161 2.71 -4.20 -20.85
N PRO A 162 3.66 -4.61 -21.70
CA PRO A 162 3.71 -5.97 -22.21
C PRO A 162 3.72 -6.98 -21.07
N GLN A 163 2.90 -8.03 -21.19
CA GLN A 163 2.82 -9.10 -20.20
C GLN A 163 3.72 -10.25 -20.63
N THR A 164 4.49 -10.81 -19.69
CA THR A 164 5.28 -12.02 -19.91
C THR A 164 4.60 -13.23 -19.27
N ASP A 165 4.89 -14.43 -19.76
CA ASP A 165 4.34 -15.66 -19.18
C ASP A 165 4.73 -15.82 -17.71
N SER A 166 5.96 -15.40 -17.34
CA SER A 166 6.41 -15.41 -15.94
C SER A 166 5.57 -14.48 -15.06
N GLN A 167 5.20 -13.29 -15.54
CA GLN A 167 4.31 -12.39 -14.83
C GLN A 167 2.92 -13.00 -14.63
N LEU A 168 2.37 -13.64 -15.67
CA LEU A 168 1.05 -14.26 -15.62
C LEU A 168 0.99 -15.50 -14.74
N ARG A 169 2.08 -16.26 -14.61
CA ARG A 169 2.18 -17.40 -13.69
C ARG A 169 2.35 -16.95 -12.24
N VAL A 170 3.24 -16.00 -12.01
CA VAL A 170 3.63 -15.56 -10.66
C VAL A 170 2.56 -14.70 -10.01
N LEU A 171 1.96 -13.77 -10.75
CA LEU A 171 1.09 -12.75 -10.20
C LEU A 171 -0.40 -13.11 -10.34
N THR A 172 -1.21 -12.62 -9.40
CA THR A 172 -2.67 -12.69 -9.51
C THR A 172 -3.29 -11.31 -9.64
N ALA A 173 -4.32 -11.22 -10.48
CA ALA A 173 -5.16 -10.04 -10.61
C ALA A 173 -6.25 -9.95 -9.52
N ALA A 174 -6.38 -10.97 -8.67
CA ALA A 174 -7.41 -11.04 -7.65
C ALA A 174 -7.40 -9.78 -6.75
N ASN A 175 -8.57 -9.19 -6.55
CA ASN A 175 -8.78 -7.97 -5.76
C ASN A 175 -8.06 -6.71 -6.28
N SER A 176 -7.49 -6.73 -7.49
CA SER A 176 -6.96 -5.54 -8.17
C SER A 176 -8.06 -4.86 -8.98
N PRO A 177 -8.35 -3.57 -8.74
CA PRO A 177 -9.40 -2.84 -9.48
C PRO A 177 -9.07 -2.65 -10.97
N SER A 178 -7.79 -2.81 -11.35
CA SER A 178 -7.32 -2.67 -12.73
C SER A 178 -6.65 -3.95 -13.23
N GLY A 179 -7.02 -5.09 -12.63
CA GLY A 179 -6.48 -6.40 -12.96
C GLY A 179 -4.95 -6.48 -12.87
N ILE A 180 -4.36 -7.34 -13.69
CA ILE A 180 -2.91 -7.54 -13.75
C ILE A 180 -2.16 -6.28 -14.23
N GLN A 181 -2.74 -5.50 -15.13
CA GLN A 181 -2.13 -4.26 -15.61
C GLN A 181 -1.93 -3.27 -14.46
N GLY A 182 -2.92 -3.11 -13.56
CA GLY A 182 -2.77 -2.26 -12.39
C GLY A 182 -1.56 -2.63 -11.52
N LEU A 183 -1.31 -3.94 -11.36
CA LEU A 183 -0.19 -4.45 -10.58
C LEU A 183 1.14 -4.20 -11.29
N LEU A 184 1.22 -4.49 -12.59
CA LEU A 184 2.43 -4.24 -13.39
C LEU A 184 2.77 -2.74 -13.44
N GLN A 185 1.77 -1.87 -13.59
CA GLN A 185 1.98 -0.41 -13.54
C GLN A 185 2.54 0.02 -12.19
N TYR A 186 2.00 -0.52 -11.10
CA TYR A 186 2.53 -0.24 -9.78
C TYR A 186 3.98 -0.74 -9.64
N PHE A 187 4.31 -1.94 -10.10
CA PHE A 187 5.68 -2.44 -10.05
C PHE A 187 6.63 -1.61 -10.92
N ASN A 188 6.19 -1.18 -12.10
CA ASN A 188 6.93 -0.25 -12.95
C ASN A 188 7.18 1.10 -12.27
N LEU A 189 6.19 1.63 -11.54
CA LEU A 189 6.38 2.87 -10.76
C LEU A 189 7.46 2.71 -9.69
N VAL A 190 7.49 1.55 -9.03
CA VAL A 190 8.46 1.26 -7.97
C VAL A 190 9.85 1.01 -8.53
N GLU A 191 9.96 0.27 -9.64
CA GLU A 191 11.25 -0.03 -10.25
C GLU A 191 11.83 1.16 -11.02
N GLY A 192 10.99 1.97 -11.66
CA GLY A 192 11.44 3.20 -12.32
C GLY A 192 12.07 4.20 -11.36
N CYS A 193 11.68 4.16 -10.07
CA CYS A 193 12.37 4.90 -9.02
C CYS A 193 13.84 4.46 -8.88
N LEU A 194 14.10 3.15 -8.85
CA LEU A 194 15.46 2.60 -8.79
C LEU A 194 16.28 2.98 -10.02
N THR A 195 15.65 2.99 -11.20
CA THR A 195 16.27 3.46 -12.45
C THR A 195 16.69 4.93 -12.33
N MET A 196 15.80 5.82 -11.91
CA MET A 196 16.11 7.25 -11.76
C MET A 196 17.25 7.50 -10.76
N ILE A 197 17.24 6.79 -9.62
CA ILE A 197 18.32 6.86 -8.62
C ILE A 197 19.63 6.37 -9.22
N SER A 198 19.61 5.23 -9.92
CA SER A 198 20.81 4.63 -10.54
C SER A 198 21.43 5.52 -11.60
N GLU A 199 20.60 6.14 -12.45
CA GLU A 199 21.08 7.09 -13.46
C GLU A 199 21.68 8.34 -12.82
N TYR A 200 21.07 8.87 -11.77
CA TYR A 200 21.57 10.05 -11.08
C TYR A 200 22.92 9.77 -10.40
N GLN A 201 23.06 8.61 -9.73
CA GLN A 201 24.33 8.13 -9.16
C GLN A 201 25.44 8.06 -10.21
N LYS A 202 25.15 7.46 -11.38
CA LYS A 202 26.10 7.36 -12.49
C LYS A 202 26.52 8.74 -13.00
N ARG A 203 25.58 9.66 -13.20
CA ARG A 203 25.87 11.01 -13.71
C ARG A 203 26.64 11.87 -12.72
N LYS A 204 26.41 11.70 -11.42
CA LYS A 204 27.06 12.48 -10.36
C LYS A 204 28.27 11.79 -9.75
N ASN A 205 28.61 10.59 -10.22
CA ASN A 205 29.74 9.78 -9.76
C ASN A 205 29.76 9.58 -8.24
N PHE A 206 28.63 9.17 -7.66
CA PHE A 206 28.54 8.80 -6.24
C PHE A 206 27.50 7.70 -6.03
N THR A 207 27.50 7.08 -4.85
CA THR A 207 26.43 6.16 -4.40
C THR A 207 25.67 6.72 -3.20
N TYR A 208 24.37 6.47 -3.15
CA TYR A 208 23.54 6.75 -1.99
C TYR A 208 23.81 5.71 -0.90
N ASN A 209 23.79 6.17 0.35
CA ASN A 209 23.85 5.28 1.50
C ASN A 209 22.46 4.72 1.83
N TRP A 210 21.42 5.55 1.66
CA TRP A 210 20.05 5.24 2.06
C TRP A 210 19.06 5.58 0.97
N ILE A 211 18.01 4.75 0.84
CA ILE A 211 16.87 4.99 -0.03
C ILE A 211 15.59 4.88 0.81
N VAL A 212 14.77 5.92 0.74
CA VAL A 212 13.41 5.95 1.29
C VAL A 212 12.45 5.99 0.12
N ARG A 213 11.66 4.94 -0.07
CA ARG A 213 10.59 4.93 -1.07
C ARG A 213 9.26 5.04 -0.37
N THR A 214 8.44 6.02 -0.78
CA THR A 214 7.10 6.21 -0.22
C THR A 214 6.08 6.50 -1.30
N ARG A 215 4.83 6.09 -1.08
CA ARG A 215 3.71 6.53 -1.91
C ARG A 215 3.46 8.03 -1.71
N VAL A 216 2.85 8.69 -2.69
CA VAL A 216 2.47 10.11 -2.60
C VAL A 216 1.23 10.36 -1.74
N ASP A 217 0.40 9.35 -1.50
CA ASP A 217 -0.86 9.44 -0.75
C ASP A 217 -0.71 9.16 0.75
N VAL A 218 0.52 9.29 1.29
CA VAL A 218 0.78 9.12 2.74
C VAL A 218 0.80 10.44 3.49
N TYR A 219 0.00 10.54 4.54
CA TYR A 219 0.04 11.66 5.48
C TYR A 219 0.92 11.29 6.67
N TRP A 220 1.88 12.14 7.03
CA TRP A 220 2.77 11.98 8.18
C TRP A 220 2.36 12.90 9.32
N ASN A 221 2.18 12.35 10.53
CA ASN A 221 1.86 13.13 11.72
C ASN A 221 3.08 13.37 12.64
N ALA A 222 4.21 12.70 12.40
CA ALA A 222 5.48 12.97 13.07
C ALA A 222 6.68 12.72 12.14
N PRO A 223 7.88 13.27 12.44
CA PRO A 223 9.08 13.09 11.63
C PRO A 223 9.54 11.64 11.49
N LEU A 224 10.21 11.33 10.38
CA LEU A 224 10.85 10.03 10.16
C LEU A 224 12.08 9.87 11.08
N HIS A 225 11.97 8.97 12.06
CA HIS A 225 12.97 8.86 13.12
C HIS A 225 14.28 8.15 12.67
N PRO A 226 15.47 8.58 13.13
CA PRO A 226 16.77 7.98 12.77
C PRO A 226 16.88 6.47 13.01
N ARG A 227 16.17 5.96 14.03
CA ARG A 227 16.12 4.51 14.34
C ARG A 227 15.65 3.65 13.16
N ASN A 228 14.92 4.24 12.21
CA ASN A 228 14.36 3.54 11.04
C ASN A 228 15.41 3.21 9.96
N PHE A 229 16.63 3.73 10.08
CA PHE A 229 17.74 3.44 9.17
C PHE A 229 18.63 2.36 9.81
N VAL A 230 18.52 1.12 9.32
CA VAL A 230 19.23 -0.04 9.87
C VAL A 230 20.06 -0.71 8.76
N PRO A 231 21.40 -0.71 8.86
CA PRO A 231 22.26 -1.26 7.80
C PRO A 231 21.98 -2.75 7.56
N GLY A 232 22.05 -3.16 6.30
CA GLY A 232 21.85 -4.53 5.85
C GLY A 232 20.42 -5.06 5.98
N LYS A 233 19.44 -4.23 6.39
CA LYS A 233 18.05 -4.64 6.58
C LYS A 233 17.10 -3.69 5.87
N TYR A 234 16.06 -4.25 5.26
CA TYR A 234 14.98 -3.46 4.67
C TYR A 234 13.84 -3.26 5.67
N LEU A 235 13.45 -2.03 5.94
CA LEU A 235 12.35 -1.73 6.83
C LEU A 235 11.04 -1.66 6.06
N VAL A 236 10.03 -2.35 6.57
CA VAL A 236 8.63 -2.26 6.10
C VAL A 236 7.70 -1.88 7.26
N PRO A 237 6.58 -1.20 7.03
CA PRO A 237 5.60 -0.95 8.09
C PRO A 237 4.90 -2.25 8.52
N PRO A 238 4.44 -2.35 9.79
CA PRO A 238 3.53 -3.41 10.20
C PRO A 238 2.09 -3.16 9.70
N GLY A 239 1.28 -4.21 9.68
CA GLY A 239 -0.14 -4.14 9.30
C GLY A 239 -0.36 -3.89 7.81
N SER A 240 -1.61 -3.93 7.34
CA SER A 240 -1.96 -3.81 5.92
C SER A 240 -1.10 -4.71 5.01
N THR A 241 -0.92 -5.97 5.43
CA THR A 241 0.00 -6.92 4.83
C THR A 241 -0.61 -7.77 3.74
N TYR A 242 -1.94 -7.99 3.72
CA TYR A 242 -2.62 -8.80 2.69
C TYR A 242 -1.95 -10.15 2.40
N GLY A 243 -1.45 -10.81 3.46
CA GLY A 243 -0.72 -12.08 3.45
C GLY A 243 0.80 -11.97 3.25
N GLY A 244 1.31 -10.78 2.93
CA GLY A 244 2.71 -10.51 2.61
C GLY A 244 3.33 -9.40 3.45
N LEU A 245 4.01 -8.45 2.80
CA LEU A 245 4.62 -7.28 3.45
C LEU A 245 3.97 -5.98 3.00
N ASN A 246 3.75 -5.07 3.94
CA ASN A 246 3.24 -3.74 3.63
C ASN A 246 4.24 -2.99 2.75
N ASP A 247 3.81 -2.68 1.54
CA ASP A 247 4.63 -2.09 0.50
C ASP A 247 4.39 -0.58 0.33
N ARG A 248 3.72 0.09 1.29
CA ARG A 248 3.34 1.52 1.18
C ARG A 248 4.52 2.47 1.42
N LEU A 249 5.49 2.02 2.20
CA LEU A 249 6.75 2.69 2.53
C LEU A 249 7.84 1.63 2.59
N GLY A 250 9.07 1.98 2.25
CA GLY A 250 10.23 1.17 2.56
C GLY A 250 11.48 2.02 2.73
N ILE A 251 12.37 1.55 3.62
CA ILE A 251 13.62 2.23 3.95
C ILE A 251 14.71 1.16 3.98
N GLY A 252 15.78 1.37 3.23
CA GLY A 252 16.92 0.47 3.26
C GLY A 252 18.19 1.18 2.84
N ASP A 253 19.32 0.51 3.04
CA ASP A 253 20.55 0.89 2.35
C ASP A 253 20.45 0.62 0.85
N LEU A 254 21.47 1.01 0.09
CA LEU A 254 21.48 0.82 -1.37
C LEU A 254 21.27 -0.64 -1.79
N ASN A 255 21.90 -1.60 -1.11
CA ASN A 255 21.86 -3.01 -1.50
C ASN A 255 20.47 -3.61 -1.28
N THR A 256 19.94 -3.44 -0.07
CA THR A 256 18.60 -3.93 0.29
C THR A 256 17.50 -3.24 -0.52
N SER A 257 17.65 -1.94 -0.78
CA SER A 257 16.69 -1.17 -1.59
C SER A 257 16.75 -1.51 -3.07
N THR A 258 17.93 -1.82 -3.62
CA THR A 258 18.05 -2.31 -4.99
C THR A 258 17.20 -3.55 -5.19
N VAL A 259 17.31 -4.52 -4.28
CA VAL A 259 16.46 -5.72 -4.33
C VAL A 259 15.00 -5.35 -4.12
N ALA A 260 14.66 -4.57 -3.10
CA ALA A 260 13.27 -4.26 -2.75
C ALA A 260 12.51 -3.53 -3.87
N LEU A 261 13.19 -2.67 -4.62
CA LEU A 261 12.58 -1.86 -5.67
C LEU A 261 12.54 -2.54 -7.05
N SER A 262 13.30 -3.61 -7.28
CA SER A 262 13.29 -4.42 -8.52
C SER A 262 12.05 -5.31 -8.68
N ARG A 263 10.86 -4.69 -8.66
CA ARG A 263 9.56 -5.37 -8.57
C ARG A 263 9.17 -6.14 -9.84
N LEU A 264 9.57 -5.68 -11.02
CA LEU A 264 9.35 -6.34 -12.30
C LEU A 264 10.51 -7.27 -12.65
N SER A 265 11.75 -6.79 -12.55
CA SER A 265 12.93 -7.54 -13.00
C SER A 265 13.21 -8.81 -12.18
N LEU A 266 12.66 -8.91 -10.97
CA LEU A 266 12.80 -10.12 -10.14
C LEU A 266 11.68 -11.16 -10.34
N ILE A 267 10.64 -10.86 -11.13
CA ILE A 267 9.54 -11.81 -11.37
C ILE A 267 10.01 -13.15 -11.95
N PRO A 268 10.92 -13.21 -12.96
CA PRO A 268 11.42 -14.50 -13.47
C PRO A 268 12.12 -15.36 -12.40
N LYS A 269 12.75 -14.74 -11.38
CA LYS A 269 13.34 -15.47 -10.25
C LYS A 269 12.26 -16.04 -9.33
N LEU A 270 11.16 -15.32 -9.12
CA LEU A 270 10.01 -15.82 -8.37
C LEU A 270 9.35 -17.01 -9.08
N ASP A 271 9.20 -16.93 -10.40
CA ASP A 271 8.69 -18.01 -11.25
C ASP A 271 9.59 -19.27 -11.15
N SER A 272 10.90 -19.06 -11.24
CA SER A 272 11.90 -20.13 -11.08
C SER A 272 11.87 -20.77 -9.68
N ALA A 273 11.56 -19.98 -8.66
CA ALA A 273 11.31 -20.43 -7.29
C ALA A 273 9.90 -21.00 -7.07
N ARG A 274 9.13 -21.22 -8.15
CA ARG A 274 7.79 -21.84 -8.17
C ARG A 274 6.71 -21.07 -7.40
N PHE A 275 6.90 -19.77 -7.19
CA PHE A 275 5.82 -18.94 -6.66
C PHE A 275 4.74 -18.71 -7.71
N THR A 276 3.48 -18.74 -7.26
CA THR A 276 2.31 -18.48 -8.10
C THR A 276 1.25 -17.69 -7.33
N GLN A 277 0.34 -17.05 -8.06
CA GLN A 277 -0.84 -16.36 -7.50
C GLN A 277 -0.52 -15.28 -6.43
N LEU A 278 0.58 -14.55 -6.62
CA LEU A 278 1.02 -13.51 -5.69
C LEU A 278 0.33 -12.17 -5.99
N ASN A 279 -0.21 -11.53 -4.94
CA ASN A 279 -0.62 -10.13 -4.97
C ASN A 279 0.61 -9.22 -4.75
N SER A 280 0.41 -7.90 -4.66
CA SER A 280 1.52 -6.97 -4.46
C SER A 280 2.35 -7.28 -3.21
N GLU A 281 1.68 -7.37 -2.07
CA GLU A 281 2.34 -7.57 -0.78
C GLU A 281 2.98 -8.97 -0.65
N THR A 282 2.35 -10.04 -1.16
CA THR A 282 2.92 -11.39 -1.13
C THR A 282 4.07 -11.55 -2.13
N ALA A 283 3.99 -10.91 -3.30
CA ALA A 283 5.13 -10.78 -4.22
C ALA A 283 6.27 -10.01 -3.59
N PHE A 284 5.99 -9.05 -2.71
CA PHE A 284 7.03 -8.31 -2.00
C PHE A 284 7.76 -9.17 -0.98
N ARG A 285 7.01 -9.93 -0.19
CA ARG A 285 7.58 -10.92 0.73
C ARG A 285 8.40 -11.98 0.02
N ALA A 286 7.88 -12.54 -1.08
CA ALA A 286 8.56 -13.57 -1.85
C ALA A 286 9.89 -13.03 -2.41
N GLN A 287 9.88 -11.82 -2.98
CA GLN A 287 11.07 -11.18 -3.52
C GLN A 287 12.20 -11.02 -2.50
N LEU A 288 11.91 -10.48 -1.31
CA LEU A 288 12.94 -10.31 -0.28
C LEU A 288 13.47 -11.68 0.20
N THR A 289 12.58 -12.65 0.40
CA THR A 289 12.95 -14.01 0.80
C THR A 289 13.83 -14.70 -0.25
N THR A 290 13.44 -14.70 -1.52
CA THR A 290 14.17 -15.34 -2.62
C THR A 290 15.54 -14.71 -2.86
N GLN A 291 15.73 -13.44 -2.51
CA GLN A 291 17.02 -12.76 -2.64
C GLN A 291 17.81 -12.69 -1.32
N GLY A 292 17.33 -13.35 -0.25
CA GLY A 292 18.02 -13.38 1.03
C GLY A 292 18.15 -12.03 1.72
N VAL A 293 17.24 -11.08 1.44
CA VAL A 293 17.25 -9.75 2.06
C VAL A 293 16.47 -9.78 3.38
N PRO A 294 17.13 -9.62 4.53
CA PRO A 294 16.44 -9.55 5.81
C PRO A 294 15.64 -8.25 5.92
N TYR A 295 14.49 -8.32 6.56
CA TYR A 295 13.63 -7.17 6.79
C TYR A 295 13.18 -7.05 8.24
N LEU A 296 12.77 -5.84 8.63
CA LEU A 296 12.24 -5.51 9.96
C LEU A 296 10.93 -4.74 9.84
N THR A 297 10.10 -4.85 10.87
CA THR A 297 8.84 -4.12 10.98
C THR A 297 8.88 -3.12 12.13
N TYR A 298 8.82 -1.82 11.84
CA TYR A 298 8.70 -0.76 12.85
C TYR A 298 7.43 0.04 12.67
N ARG A 299 6.77 0.40 13.78
CA ARG A 299 5.62 1.31 13.73
C ARG A 299 6.08 2.70 13.28
N LEU A 300 5.35 3.27 12.33
CA LEU A 300 5.70 4.51 11.64
C LEU A 300 4.53 5.51 11.67
N PRO A 301 4.81 6.82 11.89
CA PRO A 301 3.80 7.85 12.12
C PRO A 301 3.19 8.36 10.80
N PHE A 302 2.64 7.46 10.00
CA PHE A 302 1.94 7.81 8.77
C PHE A 302 0.71 6.93 8.52
N CYS A 303 -0.20 7.45 7.71
CA CYS A 303 -1.36 6.71 7.20
C CYS A 303 -1.54 6.99 5.70
N VAL A 304 -2.29 6.12 5.01
CA VAL A 304 -2.63 6.32 3.60
C VAL A 304 -3.99 7.00 3.50
N VAL A 305 -4.00 8.24 3.05
CA VAL A 305 -5.23 9.02 2.86
C VAL A 305 -6.03 8.39 1.71
N THR A 306 -7.34 8.20 1.91
CA THR A 306 -8.14 7.47 0.91
C THR A 306 -9.55 8.01 0.67
N ASP A 307 -9.90 8.13 -0.60
CA ASP A 307 -11.27 8.40 -1.09
C ASP A 307 -12.10 7.11 -1.23
N ARG A 308 -11.47 5.93 -1.11
CA ARG A 308 -12.17 4.65 -1.31
C ARG A 308 -13.18 4.42 -0.20
N ARG A 309 -14.37 3.95 -0.57
CA ARG A 309 -15.42 3.54 0.35
C ARG A 309 -15.12 2.16 0.92
N TYR A 310 -15.42 1.97 2.20
CA TYR A 310 -15.25 0.71 2.93
C TYR A 310 -16.42 0.50 3.87
N SER A 311 -16.88 -0.74 4.00
CA SER A 311 -17.97 -1.07 4.93
C SER A 311 -17.59 -0.74 6.38
N PHE A 312 -18.56 -0.24 7.14
CA PHE A 312 -18.44 0.01 8.56
C PHE A 312 -19.64 -0.62 9.32
N PRO A 313 -19.41 -1.36 10.42
CA PRO A 313 -18.10 -1.82 10.90
C PRO A 313 -17.42 -2.75 9.86
N PRO A 314 -16.08 -2.79 9.81
CA PRO A 314 -15.37 -3.65 8.88
C PRO A 314 -15.64 -5.14 9.20
N SER A 315 -15.84 -5.95 8.15
CA SER A 315 -15.94 -7.41 8.27
C SER A 315 -14.57 -8.04 8.58
N HIS A 316 -14.50 -9.36 8.81
CA HIS A 316 -13.25 -10.07 9.13
C HIS A 316 -12.09 -9.79 8.14
N TYR A 317 -12.41 -9.68 6.84
CA TYR A 317 -11.47 -9.27 5.78
C TYR A 317 -11.77 -7.84 5.25
N GLY A 318 -12.42 -7.02 6.06
CA GLY A 318 -12.71 -5.61 5.80
C GLY A 318 -11.47 -4.74 5.93
N VAL A 319 -11.58 -3.44 5.67
CA VAL A 319 -10.48 -2.47 5.81
C VAL A 319 -10.89 -1.40 6.82
N PRO A 320 -10.27 -1.34 8.01
CA PRO A 320 -10.55 -0.28 8.94
C PRO A 320 -9.98 1.04 8.41
N VAL A 321 -10.73 2.13 8.56
CA VAL A 321 -10.29 3.47 8.19
C VAL A 321 -10.13 4.29 9.46
N ALA A 322 -8.89 4.66 9.76
CA ALA A 322 -8.56 5.49 10.90
C ALA A 322 -9.00 6.93 10.70
N ALA A 323 -9.43 7.58 11.77
CA ALA A 323 -9.47 9.04 11.80
C ALA A 323 -8.05 9.58 11.70
N LEU A 324 -7.85 10.60 10.86
CA LEU A 324 -6.55 11.28 10.71
C LEU A 324 -6.10 11.95 12.03
N SER A 325 -7.04 12.20 12.96
CA SER A 325 -6.79 12.65 14.34
C SER A 325 -6.23 11.57 15.27
N SER A 326 -6.24 10.30 14.86
CA SER A 326 -5.71 9.21 15.68
C SER A 326 -4.26 9.50 16.05
N LEU A 327 -3.94 9.35 17.32
CA LEU A 327 -2.59 9.64 17.83
C LEU A 327 -1.53 8.81 17.10
N GLY A 328 -1.86 7.55 16.74
CA GLY A 328 -0.96 6.68 15.99
C GLY A 328 0.35 6.42 16.73
N PRO A 329 1.32 5.68 16.16
CA PRO A 329 1.59 5.50 14.74
C PRO A 329 0.67 4.51 14.01
N LEU A 330 0.14 4.95 12.86
CA LEU A 330 -0.84 4.21 12.04
C LEU A 330 -0.20 3.26 11.00
N SER A 331 1.10 3.38 10.75
CA SER A 331 1.92 2.45 9.95
C SER A 331 1.35 2.10 8.56
N GLY A 332 0.71 3.06 7.89
CA GLY A 332 0.14 2.85 6.56
C GLY A 332 -1.28 2.28 6.52
N ALA A 333 -1.97 2.24 7.67
CA ALA A 333 -3.42 2.07 7.71
C ALA A 333 -4.12 3.12 6.83
N LYS A 334 -5.30 2.79 6.32
CA LYS A 334 -6.14 3.78 5.61
C LYS A 334 -6.63 4.83 6.59
N CYS A 335 -6.68 6.09 6.17
CA CYS A 335 -7.18 7.18 7.00
C CYS A 335 -7.97 8.23 6.23
N ARG A 336 -8.81 8.98 6.96
CA ARG A 336 -9.54 10.15 6.46
C ARG A 336 -9.60 11.25 7.54
N PRO A 337 -9.62 12.54 7.15
CA PRO A 337 -10.00 13.61 8.06
C PRO A 337 -11.50 13.49 8.35
N CYS A 338 -11.85 12.87 9.47
CA CYS A 338 -13.23 12.62 9.86
C CYS A 338 -13.42 12.87 11.36
N LYS A 339 -14.66 13.05 11.79
CA LYS A 339 -15.09 12.88 13.18
C LYS A 339 -15.16 11.38 13.46
N PRO A 340 -14.35 10.84 14.39
CA PRO A 340 -14.38 9.42 14.66
C PRO A 340 -15.73 8.98 15.23
N VAL A 341 -16.31 7.93 14.63
CA VAL A 341 -17.58 7.30 15.03
C VAL A 341 -17.37 6.17 16.03
N CYS A 342 -16.14 5.69 16.15
CA CYS A 342 -15.78 4.55 16.99
C CYS A 342 -14.44 4.84 17.68
N ARG A 343 -14.48 4.86 19.01
CA ARG A 343 -13.38 5.19 19.91
C ARG A 343 -13.36 4.19 21.07
N ASP A 344 -12.22 4.08 21.75
CA ASP A 344 -12.06 3.33 23.00
C ASP A 344 -12.66 1.91 22.93
N GLN A 345 -13.72 1.65 23.73
CA GLN A 345 -14.38 0.35 23.80
C GLN A 345 -14.92 -0.13 22.45
N CYS A 346 -15.40 0.78 21.58
CA CYS A 346 -15.85 0.39 20.24
C CYS A 346 -14.69 -0.16 19.40
N VAL A 347 -13.52 0.48 19.46
CA VAL A 347 -12.31 0.00 18.74
C VAL A 347 -11.84 -1.33 19.31
N ALA A 348 -11.90 -1.48 20.64
CA ALA A 348 -11.60 -2.73 21.33
C ALA A 348 -12.57 -3.87 20.98
N ALA A 349 -13.78 -3.58 20.53
CA ALA A 349 -14.73 -4.57 20.02
C ALA A 349 -14.51 -4.88 18.53
N VAL A 350 -14.22 -3.87 17.70
CA VAL A 350 -14.08 -4.02 16.24
C VAL A 350 -12.74 -4.65 15.85
N MET A 351 -11.63 -4.13 16.35
CA MET A 351 -10.29 -4.47 15.85
C MET A 351 -9.85 -5.93 16.10
N PRO A 352 -10.21 -6.60 17.21
CA PRO A 352 -9.91 -8.03 17.38
C PRO A 352 -10.61 -8.94 16.36
N SER A 353 -11.74 -8.51 15.81
CA SER A 353 -12.51 -9.31 14.84
C SER A 353 -11.86 -9.35 13.45
N LEU A 354 -10.88 -8.48 13.18
CA LEU A 354 -10.23 -8.36 11.88
C LEU A 354 -9.06 -9.34 11.73
N TYR A 355 -8.90 -9.88 10.52
CA TYR A 355 -7.79 -10.77 10.24
C TYR A 355 -6.45 -10.01 10.25
N ARG A 356 -5.57 -10.39 11.19
CA ARG A 356 -4.28 -9.71 11.44
C ARG A 356 -3.38 -9.63 10.22
N TRP A 357 -3.46 -10.62 9.32
CA TRP A 357 -2.64 -10.69 8.11
C TRP A 357 -3.31 -10.05 6.88
N TRP A 358 -4.38 -9.29 7.05
CA TRP A 358 -5.06 -8.57 5.97
C TRP A 358 -4.78 -7.07 6.03
N SER A 359 -5.79 -6.26 6.31
CA SER A 359 -5.77 -4.80 6.37
C SER A 359 -5.49 -4.24 7.77
N TRP A 360 -5.42 -5.13 8.77
CA TRP A 360 -5.30 -4.81 10.19
C TRP A 360 -4.12 -3.86 10.46
N THR A 361 -4.26 -3.01 11.48
CA THR A 361 -3.18 -2.15 11.98
C THR A 361 -3.10 -2.24 13.50
N GLU A 362 -1.93 -1.94 14.05
CA GLU A 362 -1.71 -1.92 15.49
C GLU A 362 -2.57 -0.81 16.13
N TRP A 363 -3.39 -1.22 17.09
CA TRP A 363 -4.43 -0.40 17.71
C TRP A 363 -4.33 -0.37 19.24
N GLY A 364 -3.36 -1.09 19.82
CA GLY A 364 -3.11 -1.08 21.25
C GLY A 364 -2.90 0.33 21.82
N ASN A 365 -3.14 0.44 23.13
CA ASN A 365 -3.00 1.66 23.93
C ASN A 365 -4.03 2.78 23.65
N GLY A 366 -5.20 2.45 23.06
CA GLY A 366 -6.29 3.42 22.85
C GLY A 366 -5.97 4.53 21.84
N THR A 367 -4.97 4.33 20.99
CA THR A 367 -4.44 5.38 20.10
C THR A 367 -5.15 5.47 18.74
N LEU A 368 -5.97 4.46 18.42
CA LEU A 368 -6.70 4.37 17.17
C LEU A 368 -8.15 4.81 17.37
N GLU A 369 -8.62 5.70 16.51
CA GLU A 369 -10.04 6.03 16.36
C GLU A 369 -10.46 5.72 14.91
N LEU A 370 -11.70 5.28 14.68
CA LEU A 370 -12.15 4.88 13.34
C LEU A 370 -13.18 5.85 12.76
N CYS A 371 -13.05 6.10 11.46
CA CYS A 371 -14.05 6.76 10.63
C CYS A 371 -15.11 5.76 10.18
N ASP A 372 -16.32 6.26 9.96
CA ASP A 372 -17.23 5.63 9.03
C ASP A 372 -16.79 5.98 7.60
N ALA A 373 -16.46 4.96 6.82
CA ALA A 373 -15.99 5.12 5.45
C ALA A 373 -16.96 4.54 4.41
N HIS A 374 -18.21 4.24 4.78
CA HIS A 374 -19.20 3.70 3.82
C HIS A 374 -19.49 4.67 2.67
N GLY A 375 -19.45 5.97 2.95
CA GLY A 375 -19.75 7.05 2.02
C GLY A 375 -18.54 7.85 1.57
N GLU A 376 -18.82 8.99 0.93
CA GLU A 376 -17.85 10.04 0.64
C GLU A 376 -17.29 10.65 1.92
N TRP A 377 -16.31 11.55 1.78
CA TRP A 377 -15.82 12.32 2.92
C TRP A 377 -16.94 13.21 3.47
N GLU A 378 -16.99 13.36 4.79
CA GLU A 378 -18.04 14.14 5.43
C GLU A 378 -17.95 15.63 5.11
N LYS A 379 -19.09 16.32 5.18
CA LYS A 379 -19.13 17.77 5.02
C LYS A 379 -18.30 18.42 6.13
N GLY A 380 -17.37 19.31 5.75
CA GLY A 380 -16.50 20.00 6.70
C GLY A 380 -15.23 19.24 7.07
N TRP A 381 -14.90 18.14 6.37
CA TRP A 381 -13.63 17.43 6.53
C TRP A 381 -12.41 18.37 6.45
N GLU A 382 -12.51 19.45 5.67
CA GLU A 382 -11.44 20.43 5.52
C GLU A 382 -11.10 21.10 6.85
N ARG A 383 -12.11 21.41 7.67
CA ARG A 383 -11.92 22.02 8.98
C ARG A 383 -11.24 21.04 9.93
N ILE A 384 -11.60 19.76 9.84
CA ILE A 384 -11.02 18.69 10.66
C ILE A 384 -9.55 18.49 10.26
N PHE A 385 -9.27 18.40 8.96
CA PHE A 385 -7.90 18.35 8.47
C PHE A 385 -7.10 19.57 8.94
N ASP A 386 -7.62 20.79 8.76
CA ASP A 386 -6.92 22.02 9.13
C ASP A 386 -6.62 22.07 10.65
N GLN A 387 -7.52 21.55 11.47
CA GLN A 387 -7.33 21.44 12.92
C GLN A 387 -6.24 20.43 13.30
N VAL A 388 -6.23 19.26 12.65
CA VAL A 388 -5.28 18.19 12.97
C VAL A 388 -3.88 18.45 12.38
N ALA A 389 -3.82 18.91 11.13
CA ALA A 389 -2.57 19.13 10.41
C ALA A 389 -1.88 20.45 10.78
N GLY A 390 -2.61 21.37 11.40
CA GLY A 390 -2.10 22.68 11.80
C GLY A 390 -2.00 23.68 10.64
N LYS A 391 -1.66 24.92 10.99
CA LYS A 391 -1.76 26.09 10.09
C LYS A 391 -0.92 25.96 8.81
N LYS A 392 0.31 25.42 8.89
CA LYS A 392 1.24 25.29 7.75
C LYS A 392 0.64 24.40 6.65
N LEU A 393 0.23 23.17 7.00
CA LEU A 393 -0.34 22.20 6.07
C LEU A 393 -1.73 22.63 5.57
N ALA A 394 -2.56 23.20 6.46
CA ALA A 394 -3.84 23.79 6.10
C ALA A 394 -3.72 24.89 5.03
N SER A 395 -2.70 25.75 5.15
CA SER A 395 -2.43 26.82 4.18
C SER A 395 -2.07 26.25 2.80
N ALA A 396 -1.23 25.22 2.75
CA ALA A 396 -0.86 24.57 1.49
C ALA A 396 -2.07 23.96 0.77
N ARG A 397 -2.97 23.27 1.51
CA ARG A 397 -4.22 22.74 0.97
C ARG A 397 -5.11 23.84 0.38
N LYS A 398 -5.31 24.94 1.13
CA LYS A 398 -6.13 26.08 0.68
C LYS A 398 -5.55 26.75 -0.57
N ARG A 399 -4.21 26.85 -0.65
CA ARG A 399 -3.52 27.36 -1.83
C ARG A 399 -3.80 26.50 -3.06
N ILE A 400 -3.77 25.16 -2.93
CA ILE A 400 -4.06 24.27 -4.05
C ILE A 400 -5.52 24.38 -4.51
N ARG A 401 -6.46 24.49 -3.57
CA ARG A 401 -7.88 24.66 -3.89
C ARG A 401 -8.15 25.89 -4.75
N ASN A 402 -7.42 26.97 -4.52
CA ASN A 402 -7.59 28.25 -5.22
C ASN A 402 -6.49 28.49 -6.28
N LEU A 403 -5.72 27.46 -6.64
CA LEU A 403 -4.55 27.60 -7.50
C LEU A 403 -4.97 27.95 -8.92
N LYS A 404 -4.40 29.03 -9.46
CA LYS A 404 -4.62 29.41 -10.86
C LYS A 404 -3.67 28.64 -11.78
N VAL A 405 -4.07 28.48 -13.04
CA VAL A 405 -3.25 27.82 -14.07
C VAL A 405 -1.85 28.45 -14.16
N GLN A 406 -1.74 29.78 -14.16
CA GLN A 406 -0.45 30.46 -14.22
C GLN A 406 0.43 30.18 -12.98
N GLU A 407 -0.16 30.22 -11.78
CA GLU A 407 0.58 29.94 -10.53
C GLU A 407 1.09 28.49 -10.50
N CYS A 408 0.31 27.56 -11.05
CA CYS A 408 0.72 26.17 -11.24
C CYS A 408 1.91 26.06 -12.19
N ILE A 409 1.83 26.71 -13.37
CA ILE A 409 2.89 26.72 -14.38
C ILE A 409 4.18 27.30 -13.78
N ASP A 410 4.08 28.42 -13.07
CA ASP A 410 5.21 29.06 -12.41
C ASP A 410 5.84 28.13 -11.37
N GLY A 411 5.04 27.34 -10.65
CA GLY A 411 5.53 26.33 -9.71
C GLY A 411 6.30 25.20 -10.38
N PHE A 412 5.82 24.67 -11.50
CA PHE A 412 6.59 23.67 -12.27
C PHE A 412 7.85 24.26 -12.89
N ASN A 413 7.81 25.51 -13.35
CA ASN A 413 8.99 26.20 -13.87
C ASN A 413 10.04 26.43 -12.78
N GLU A 414 9.61 26.73 -11.55
CA GLU A 414 10.49 26.80 -10.38
C GLU A 414 11.16 25.45 -10.09
N MET A 415 10.38 24.36 -10.07
CA MET A 415 10.91 23.00 -9.95
C MET A 415 11.91 22.66 -11.07
N LYS A 416 11.59 23.05 -12.31
CA LYS A 416 12.46 22.84 -13.48
C LYS A 416 13.71 23.71 -13.46
N ARG A 417 13.77 24.80 -12.68
CA ARG A 417 15.01 25.56 -12.47
C ARG A 417 15.86 24.95 -11.36
N MET A 418 15.25 24.55 -10.24
CA MET A 418 15.96 24.04 -9.07
C MET A 418 16.52 22.62 -9.23
N ARG A 419 15.96 21.79 -10.13
CA ARG A 419 16.39 20.40 -10.28
C ARG A 419 17.88 20.26 -10.63
N THR A 420 18.51 19.22 -10.12
CA THR A 420 19.93 18.92 -10.36
C THR A 420 20.18 17.76 -11.33
N GLY A 421 19.11 17.06 -11.73
CA GLY A 421 19.09 15.86 -12.58
C GLY A 421 18.11 15.97 -13.75
N THR A 422 17.40 14.88 -14.05
CA THR A 422 16.52 14.78 -15.23
C THR A 422 15.16 15.43 -15.02
N TRP A 423 14.61 15.97 -16.12
CA TRP A 423 13.24 16.44 -16.19
C TRP A 423 12.53 15.75 -17.36
N GLU A 424 11.71 14.75 -17.04
CA GLU A 424 10.92 13.97 -17.99
C GLU A 424 9.45 14.14 -17.67
N ALA A 425 8.86 15.23 -18.15
CA ALA A 425 7.45 15.50 -17.95
C ALA A 425 6.87 16.24 -19.15
N PRO A 426 5.55 16.14 -19.41
CA PRO A 426 4.86 17.04 -20.34
C PRO A 426 5.11 18.51 -19.98
N PRO A 427 4.84 19.44 -20.91
CA PRO A 427 4.84 20.87 -20.62
C PRO A 427 4.01 21.21 -19.38
N ALA A 428 4.48 22.18 -18.59
CA ALA A 428 3.80 22.60 -17.37
C ALA A 428 2.36 23.07 -17.66
N GLU A 429 2.16 23.72 -18.79
CA GLU A 429 0.87 24.18 -19.30
C GLU A 429 -0.11 23.02 -19.46
N GLU A 430 0.35 21.89 -19.99
CA GLU A 430 -0.45 20.69 -20.21
C GLU A 430 -0.85 20.06 -18.87
N ILE A 431 0.12 19.85 -17.98
CA ILE A 431 -0.10 19.28 -16.64
C ILE A 431 -1.10 20.14 -15.85
N CYS A 432 -0.91 21.46 -15.85
CA CYS A 432 -1.74 22.38 -15.10
C CYS A 432 -3.14 22.53 -15.69
N ARG A 433 -3.28 22.63 -17.02
CA ARG A 433 -4.60 22.73 -17.67
C ARG A 433 -5.40 21.44 -17.53
N LEU A 434 -4.76 20.27 -17.58
CA LEU A 434 -5.43 18.98 -17.42
C LEU A 434 -6.25 18.90 -16.11
N GLY A 435 -5.74 19.48 -15.02
CA GLY A 435 -6.40 19.47 -13.72
C GLY A 435 -7.19 20.72 -13.34
N LEU A 436 -6.78 21.90 -13.82
CA LEU A 436 -7.35 23.19 -13.40
C LEU A 436 -8.27 23.84 -14.44
N ALA A 437 -8.21 23.43 -15.71
CA ALA A 437 -9.06 23.96 -16.77
C ALA A 437 -10.32 23.13 -17.02
N ALA A 438 -10.41 21.93 -16.43
CA ALA A 438 -11.67 21.19 -16.38
C ALA A 438 -12.65 21.92 -15.44
N PRO A 439 -13.93 22.11 -15.82
CA PRO A 439 -14.91 22.68 -14.91
C PRO A 439 -14.97 21.81 -13.64
N ASN A 440 -14.89 22.47 -12.49
CA ASN A 440 -15.11 21.83 -11.18
C ASN A 440 -16.53 21.25 -11.18
N ASN A 441 -16.68 19.95 -11.43
CA ASN A 441 -17.93 19.22 -11.19
C ASN A 441 -18.09 18.90 -9.72
#